data_AF-A0A6A7G4W2-F1
#
_entry.id   AF-A0A6A7G4W2-F1
#
_cell.length_a   1.000
_cell.length_b   1.000
_cell.length_c   1.000
_cell.angle_alpha   90.00
_cell.angle_beta   90.00
_cell.angle_gamma   90.00
#
_symmetry.space_group_name_H-M   'P 1'
#
loop_
_entity.id
_entity.type
_entity.pdbx_description
1 polymer ?
#
loop_
_entity_poly.entity_id
_entity_poly.type
_entity_poly.pdbx_seq_one_letter_code
_entity_poly.pdbx_strand_id
1 'polypeptide(L)'
;MWKAFSVLKVKAEFKPRVDNLVFRLHYKYTFLFFMGSAILSTLYDVVGQKIDCMVDTKYDPLKDVVNSYCYITGTYTVDRLHYGTVGVDMAHPGVGPQLEGEAITYHRYYQWVPFVLVAQGALFYLPHLLWKRCEGGLFRSIIQDLSIKDYLGEKN
;
A
#
# COMPACT_ATOMS: atom_id res chain seq x y z
N MET A 1 32.53 38.75 -18.16
CA MET A 1 32.18 38.42 -16.76
C MET A 1 30.67 38.36 -16.52
N TRP A 2 29.89 39.40 -16.89
CA TRP A 2 28.42 39.42 -16.73
C TRP A 2 27.64 38.35 -17.51
N LYS A 3 28.12 37.95 -18.69
CA LYS A 3 27.51 36.85 -19.48
C LYS A 3 27.61 35.48 -18.80
N ALA A 4 28.72 35.19 -18.12
CA ALA A 4 28.90 33.91 -17.41
C ALA A 4 28.00 33.82 -16.17
N PHE A 5 27.86 34.94 -15.44
CA PHE A 5 26.97 35.01 -14.27
C PHE A 5 25.49 34.89 -14.64
N SER A 6 25.05 35.45 -15.77
CA SER A 6 23.67 35.29 -16.25
C SER A 6 23.38 33.86 -16.71
N VAL A 7 24.31 33.18 -17.39
CA VAL A 7 24.17 31.76 -17.76
C VAL A 7 24.05 30.86 -16.52
N LEU A 8 24.86 31.10 -15.48
CA LEU A 8 24.77 30.35 -14.22
C LEU A 8 23.43 30.57 -13.50
N LYS A 9 22.94 31.82 -13.48
CA LYS A 9 21.64 32.16 -12.88
C LYS A 9 20.48 31.46 -13.61
N VAL A 10 20.53 31.39 -14.95
CA VAL A 10 19.53 30.69 -15.77
C VAL A 10 19.57 29.17 -15.57
N LYS A 11 20.76 28.55 -15.49
CA LYS A 11 20.90 27.11 -15.17
C LYS A 11 20.31 26.74 -13.80
N ALA A 12 20.33 27.66 -12.84
CA ALA A 12 19.77 27.45 -11.51
C ALA A 12 18.23 27.54 -11.47
N GLU A 13 17.64 28.44 -12.25
CA GLU A 13 16.18 28.68 -12.28
C GLU A 13 15.42 27.60 -13.07
N PHE A 14 15.99 27.08 -14.16
CA PHE A 14 15.28 26.13 -15.03
C PHE A 14 15.49 24.66 -14.59
N LYS A 15 14.51 24.11 -13.86
CA LYS A 15 14.41 22.68 -13.54
C LYS A 15 13.36 22.02 -14.44
N PRO A 16 13.73 21.55 -15.65
CA PRO A 16 12.78 20.88 -16.54
C PRO A 16 12.26 19.60 -15.89
N ARG A 17 10.95 19.38 -16.02
CA ARG A 17 10.24 18.21 -15.48
C ARG A 17 9.79 17.35 -16.64
N VAL A 18 10.18 16.07 -16.62
CA VAL A 18 9.78 15.06 -17.61
C VAL A 18 8.42 14.44 -17.26
N ASP A 19 7.88 14.73 -16.07
CA ASP A 19 6.76 14.01 -15.49
C ASP A 19 5.40 14.60 -15.88
N ASN A 20 4.60 13.80 -16.57
CA ASN A 20 3.18 14.06 -16.80
C ASN A 20 2.37 13.94 -15.48
N LEU A 21 1.20 14.58 -15.42
CA LEU A 21 0.32 14.55 -14.25
C LEU A 21 -0.13 13.11 -13.91
N VAL A 22 -0.44 12.33 -14.94
CA VAL A 22 -0.81 10.91 -14.80
C VAL A 22 0.31 10.11 -14.14
N PHE A 23 1.57 10.30 -14.57
CA PHE A 23 2.70 9.60 -13.95
C PHE A 23 2.88 9.99 -12.49
N ARG A 24 2.75 11.29 -12.18
CA ARG A 24 2.80 11.78 -10.80
C ARG A 24 1.73 11.14 -9.92
N LEU A 25 0.53 10.99 -10.45
CA LEU A 25 -0.57 10.32 -9.74
C LEU A 25 -0.18 8.89 -9.34
N HIS A 26 0.39 8.12 -10.26
CA HIS A 26 0.76 6.73 -10.04
C HIS A 26 1.99 6.56 -9.13
N TYR A 27 3.15 7.15 -9.45
CA TYR A 27 4.38 6.85 -8.69
C TYR A 27 4.42 7.57 -7.34
N LYS A 28 3.71 8.70 -7.19
CA LYS A 28 3.76 9.53 -5.97
C LYS A 28 2.52 9.37 -5.12
N TYR A 29 1.34 9.66 -5.66
CA TYR A 29 0.12 9.71 -4.84
C TYR A 29 -0.39 8.32 -4.52
N THR A 30 -0.50 7.43 -5.51
CA THR A 30 -0.90 6.04 -5.31
C THR A 30 0.09 5.29 -4.40
N PHE A 31 1.40 5.51 -4.57
CA PHE A 31 2.41 4.99 -3.66
C PHE A 31 2.21 5.45 -2.20
N LEU A 32 2.02 6.76 -1.97
CA LEU A 32 1.80 7.31 -0.64
C LEU A 32 0.50 6.80 -0.02
N PHE A 33 -0.55 6.66 -0.83
CA PHE A 33 -1.82 6.09 -0.38
C PHE A 33 -1.64 4.66 0.12
N PHE A 34 -1.04 3.78 -0.68
CA PHE A 34 -0.81 2.39 -0.27
C PHE A 34 0.12 2.28 0.95
N MET A 35 1.16 3.10 1.02
CA MET A 35 2.06 3.11 2.17
C MET A 35 1.36 3.60 3.44
N GLY A 36 0.52 4.64 3.32
CA GLY A 36 -0.31 5.12 4.42
C GLY A 36 -1.30 4.06 4.92
N SER A 37 -1.96 3.35 4.01
CA SER A 37 -2.87 2.25 4.36
C SER A 37 -2.14 1.07 5.01
N ALA A 38 -0.95 0.71 4.52
CA ALA A 38 -0.13 -0.35 5.12
C ALA A 38 0.31 0.01 6.54
N ILE A 39 0.73 1.26 6.77
CA ILE A 39 1.08 1.77 8.10
C ILE A 39 -0.15 1.73 9.01
N LEU A 40 -1.29 2.24 8.55
CA LEU A 40 -2.53 2.25 9.33
C LEU A 40 -2.97 0.83 9.74
N SER A 41 -2.94 -0.12 8.80
CA SER A 41 -3.24 -1.53 9.08
C SER A 41 -2.28 -2.09 10.13
N THR A 42 -0.98 -1.85 9.98
CA THR A 42 0.04 -2.36 10.91
C THR A 42 -0.15 -1.74 12.31
N LEU A 43 -0.48 -0.46 12.39
CA LEU A 43 -0.78 0.20 13.66
C LEU A 43 -2.01 -0.41 14.33
N TYR A 44 -3.05 -0.73 13.55
CA TYR A 44 -4.23 -1.43 14.05
C TYR A 44 -3.87 -2.83 14.59
N ASP A 45 -3.01 -3.57 13.89
CA ASP A 45 -2.60 -4.92 14.30
C ASP A 45 -1.70 -4.91 15.56
N VAL A 46 -0.92 -3.84 15.77
CA VAL A 46 0.00 -3.71 16.91
C VAL A 46 -0.68 -3.15 18.16
N VAL A 47 -1.59 -2.18 18.01
CA VAL A 47 -2.24 -1.48 19.13
C VAL A 47 -3.62 -2.07 19.43
N GLY A 48 -4.29 -2.63 18.43
CA GLY A 48 -5.63 -3.19 18.54
C GLY A 48 -5.67 -4.68 18.85
N GLN A 49 -6.86 -5.16 19.21
CA GLN A 49 -7.14 -6.59 19.35
C GLN A 49 -7.55 -7.15 17.98
N LYS A 50 -6.68 -7.94 17.36
CA LYS A 50 -6.87 -8.51 16.01
C LYS A 50 -8.12 -9.42 15.86
N ILE A 51 -8.46 -10.15 16.93
CA ILE A 51 -9.64 -11.03 17.01
C ILE A 51 -9.94 -11.32 18.49
N ASP A 52 -11.22 -11.43 18.84
CA ASP A 52 -11.68 -11.89 20.15
C ASP A 52 -12.41 -13.23 20.04
N CYS A 53 -11.86 -14.25 20.68
CA CYS A 53 -12.44 -15.60 20.71
C CYS A 53 -13.30 -15.78 21.96
N MET A 54 -14.46 -16.41 21.78
CA MET A 54 -15.33 -16.81 22.88
C MET A 54 -14.72 -18.01 23.60
N VAL A 55 -14.21 -17.79 24.81
CA VAL A 55 -13.59 -18.82 25.65
C VAL A 55 -14.19 -18.73 27.05
N ASP A 56 -14.62 -19.87 27.60
CA ASP A 56 -15.17 -19.95 28.97
C ASP A 56 -14.03 -20.06 29.99
N THR A 57 -13.19 -19.03 30.07
CA THR A 57 -12.07 -18.97 31.03
C THR A 57 -11.98 -17.58 31.65
N LYS A 58 -11.91 -17.52 32.98
CA LYS A 58 -11.74 -16.26 33.74
C LYS A 58 -10.28 -15.78 33.83
N TYR A 59 -9.35 -16.43 33.12
CA TYR A 59 -7.93 -16.16 33.20
C TYR A 59 -7.48 -15.35 31.97
N ASP A 60 -7.27 -14.04 32.16
CA ASP A 60 -6.95 -13.10 31.08
C ASP A 60 -5.73 -13.50 30.22
N PRO A 61 -4.61 -14.02 30.77
CA PRO A 61 -3.46 -14.38 29.94
C PRO A 61 -3.73 -15.54 28.99
N LEU A 62 -4.64 -16.46 29.36
CA LEU A 62 -5.01 -17.57 28.47
C LEU A 62 -5.86 -17.06 27.30
N LYS A 63 -6.70 -16.03 27.54
CA LYS A 63 -7.50 -15.39 26.49
C LYS A 63 -6.62 -14.81 25.38
N ASP A 64 -5.52 -14.13 25.74
CA ASP A 64 -4.58 -13.56 24.75
C ASP A 64 -3.86 -14.61 23.91
N VAL A 65 -3.51 -15.75 24.52
CA VAL A 65 -2.89 -16.88 23.83
C VAL A 65 -3.88 -17.53 22.87
N VAL A 66 -5.13 -17.74 23.31
CA VAL A 66 -6.18 -18.30 22.46
C VAL A 66 -6.50 -17.37 21.30
N ASN A 67 -6.64 -16.06 21.55
CA ASN A 67 -6.84 -15.06 20.49
C ASN A 67 -5.70 -15.07 19.46
N SER A 68 -4.46 -15.27 19.91
CA SER A 68 -3.31 -15.42 19.01
C SER A 68 -3.35 -16.71 18.21
N TYR A 69 -3.72 -17.81 18.85
CA TYR A 69 -3.88 -19.10 18.19
C TYR A 69 -5.01 -19.07 17.14
N CYS A 70 -6.18 -18.51 17.48
CA CYS A 70 -7.30 -18.29 16.58
C CYS A 70 -6.86 -17.49 15.34
N TYR A 71 -6.12 -16.40 15.56
CA TYR A 71 -5.65 -15.54 14.48
C TYR A 71 -4.70 -16.26 13.53
N ILE A 72 -3.72 -17.02 14.06
CA ILE A 72 -2.70 -17.71 13.24
C ILE A 72 -3.30 -18.90 12.48
N THR A 73 -4.12 -19.70 13.16
CA THR A 73 -4.76 -20.89 12.61
C THR A 73 -5.80 -20.51 11.55
N GLY A 74 -6.41 -19.33 11.69
CA GLY A 74 -7.46 -18.85 10.81
C GLY A 74 -8.84 -19.33 11.24
N THR A 75 -9.84 -18.53 10.94
CA THR A 75 -11.24 -18.88 11.18
C THR A 75 -11.89 -19.42 9.91
N TYR A 76 -13.00 -20.11 10.08
CA TYR A 76 -13.84 -20.57 8.98
C TYR A 76 -15.29 -20.15 9.22
N THR A 77 -16.03 -19.97 8.14
CA THR A 77 -17.49 -19.83 8.17
C THR A 77 -18.13 -21.04 7.53
N VAL A 78 -19.25 -21.47 8.07
CA VAL A 78 -20.02 -22.61 7.56
C VAL A 78 -21.14 -22.09 6.66
N ASP A 79 -21.14 -22.50 5.39
CA ASP A 79 -22.00 -21.91 4.36
C ASP A 79 -23.50 -22.10 4.65
N ARG A 80 -23.89 -23.24 5.23
CA ARG A 80 -25.29 -23.52 5.62
C ARG A 80 -25.85 -22.49 6.61
N LEU A 81 -25.02 -22.04 7.54
CA LEU A 81 -25.42 -21.11 8.60
C LEU A 81 -25.51 -19.66 8.12
N HIS A 82 -25.32 -19.37 6.83
CA HIS A 82 -25.58 -18.02 6.31
C HIS A 82 -27.08 -17.70 6.21
N TYR A 83 -27.93 -18.71 6.07
CA TYR A 83 -29.39 -18.56 5.91
C TYR A 83 -30.19 -18.96 7.15
N GLY A 84 -29.52 -19.31 8.26
CA GLY A 84 -30.17 -19.70 9.51
C GLY A 84 -30.84 -18.53 10.23
N THR A 85 -31.62 -18.83 11.27
CA THR A 85 -32.22 -17.79 12.13
C THR A 85 -31.29 -17.48 13.30
N VAL A 86 -30.83 -16.22 13.37
CA VAL A 86 -29.95 -15.74 14.45
C VAL A 86 -30.70 -15.76 15.78
N GLY A 87 -30.08 -16.29 16.83
CA GLY A 87 -30.63 -16.36 18.19
C GLY A 87 -31.38 -17.65 18.52
N VAL A 88 -31.61 -18.53 17.53
CA VAL A 88 -32.16 -19.89 17.75
C VAL A 88 -31.14 -20.94 17.35
N ASP A 89 -30.72 -20.92 16.08
CA ASP A 89 -29.82 -21.94 15.54
C ASP A 89 -28.33 -21.53 15.59
N MET A 90 -28.06 -20.23 15.74
CA MET A 90 -26.71 -19.67 15.65
C MET A 90 -26.57 -18.31 16.34
N ALA A 91 -25.36 -18.01 16.82
CA ALA A 91 -25.02 -16.72 17.42
C ALA A 91 -24.83 -15.60 16.39
N HIS A 92 -24.36 -15.93 15.19
CA HIS A 92 -24.15 -15.01 14.06
C HIS A 92 -24.19 -15.80 12.74
N PRO A 93 -24.62 -15.21 11.60
CA PRO A 93 -24.56 -15.88 10.31
C PRO A 93 -23.18 -16.44 10.00
N GLY A 94 -23.13 -17.70 9.58
CA GLY A 94 -21.91 -18.43 9.23
C GLY A 94 -21.11 -18.98 10.42
N VAL A 95 -21.54 -18.76 11.66
CA VAL A 95 -20.84 -19.21 12.89
C VAL A 95 -21.60 -20.36 13.54
N GLY A 96 -20.98 -21.54 13.61
CA GLY A 96 -21.56 -22.71 14.25
C GLY A 96 -20.66 -23.94 14.14
N PRO A 97 -21.01 -25.05 14.82
CA PRO A 97 -20.30 -26.31 14.66
C PRO A 97 -20.44 -26.82 13.23
N GLN A 98 -19.32 -27.27 12.66
CA GLN A 98 -19.30 -27.91 11.35
C GLN A 98 -19.87 -29.33 11.47
N LEU A 99 -20.84 -29.67 10.61
CA LEU A 99 -21.26 -31.06 10.41
C LEU A 99 -20.42 -31.72 9.29
N GLU A 100 -20.25 -33.04 9.37
CA GLU A 100 -19.53 -33.79 8.33
C GLU A 100 -20.19 -33.60 6.95
N GLY A 101 -19.37 -33.25 5.95
CA GLY A 101 -19.81 -33.03 4.57
C GLY A 101 -20.24 -31.60 4.24
N GLU A 102 -20.21 -30.67 5.20
CA GLU A 102 -20.54 -29.26 4.94
C GLU A 102 -19.39 -28.48 4.30
N ALA A 103 -19.75 -27.59 3.36
CA ALA A 103 -18.82 -26.63 2.78
C ALA A 103 -18.45 -25.57 3.81
N ILE A 104 -17.13 -25.36 3.97
CA ILE A 104 -16.56 -24.34 4.85
C ILE A 104 -15.67 -23.40 4.05
N THR A 105 -15.74 -22.11 4.40
CA THR A 105 -14.95 -21.06 3.78
C THR A 105 -13.92 -20.54 4.79
N TYR A 106 -12.62 -20.61 4.46
CA TYR A 106 -11.53 -20.19 5.34
C TYR A 106 -11.14 -18.71 5.16
N HIS A 107 -10.93 -18.00 6.26
CA HIS A 107 -10.62 -16.56 6.28
C HIS A 107 -9.21 -16.29 6.82
N ARG A 108 -8.18 -16.54 6.00
CA ARG A 108 -6.76 -16.34 6.39
C ARG A 108 -6.09 -15.13 5.71
N TYR A 109 -6.85 -14.36 4.94
CA TYR A 109 -6.30 -13.30 4.09
C TYR A 109 -5.86 -12.05 4.88
N TYR A 110 -6.45 -11.78 6.04
CA TYR A 110 -6.15 -10.60 6.86
C TYR A 110 -4.65 -10.47 7.20
N GLN A 111 -3.98 -11.59 7.44
CA GLN A 111 -2.55 -11.66 7.74
C GLN A 111 -1.67 -11.10 6.61
N TRP A 112 -2.15 -11.18 5.36
CA TRP A 112 -1.38 -10.82 4.16
C TRP A 112 -1.65 -9.41 3.65
N VAL A 113 -2.71 -8.77 4.13
CA VAL A 113 -3.13 -7.42 3.70
C VAL A 113 -1.98 -6.39 3.75
N PRO A 114 -1.26 -6.20 4.88
CA PRO A 114 -0.19 -5.20 4.93
C PRO A 114 0.96 -5.51 3.97
N PHE A 115 1.33 -6.79 3.80
CA PHE A 115 2.39 -7.20 2.87
C PHE A 115 2.01 -6.93 1.42
N VAL A 116 0.77 -7.25 1.04
CA VAL A 116 0.25 -7.01 -0.31
C VAL A 116 0.18 -5.51 -0.61
N LEU A 117 -0.24 -4.68 0.36
CA LEU A 117 -0.28 -3.23 0.19
C LEU A 117 1.12 -2.62 -0.04
N VAL A 118 2.12 -3.09 0.72
CA VAL A 118 3.52 -2.67 0.51
C VAL A 118 4.03 -3.12 -0.85
N ALA A 119 3.76 -4.37 -1.25
CA ALA A 119 4.15 -4.90 -2.55
C ALA A 119 3.50 -4.11 -3.70
N GLN A 120 2.20 -3.82 -3.61
CA GLN A 120 1.48 -2.98 -4.58
C GLN A 120 2.09 -1.59 -4.67
N GLY A 121 2.34 -0.94 -3.53
CA GLY A 121 3.02 0.36 -3.49
C GLY A 121 4.38 0.30 -4.20
N ALA A 122 5.21 -0.69 -3.87
CA ALA A 122 6.51 -0.88 -4.52
C ALA A 122 6.38 -1.03 -6.05
N LEU A 123 5.46 -1.88 -6.52
CA LEU A 123 5.20 -2.08 -7.95
C LEU A 123 4.81 -0.79 -8.68
N PHE A 124 4.04 0.10 -8.05
CA PHE A 124 3.71 1.41 -8.64
C PHE A 124 4.90 2.39 -8.66
N TYR A 125 5.86 2.24 -7.75
CA TYR A 125 7.06 3.07 -7.72
C TYR A 125 8.18 2.55 -8.65
N LEU A 126 8.20 1.24 -8.94
CA LEU A 126 9.24 0.60 -9.75
C LEU A 126 9.43 1.22 -11.15
N PRO A 127 8.38 1.50 -11.94
CA PRO A 127 8.55 2.12 -13.26
C PRO A 127 9.29 3.45 -13.19
N HIS A 128 8.99 4.27 -12.17
CA HIS A 128 9.64 5.56 -11.97
C HIS A 128 11.11 5.40 -11.55
N LEU A 129 11.40 4.42 -10.71
CA LEU A 129 12.78 4.11 -10.31
C LEU A 129 13.60 3.64 -11.51
N LEU A 130 13.04 2.75 -12.34
CA LEU A 130 13.68 2.28 -13.57
C LEU A 130 13.92 3.42 -14.55
N TRP A 131 12.91 4.25 -14.79
CA TRP A 131 13.04 5.43 -15.65
C TRP A 131 14.18 6.36 -15.21
N LYS A 132 14.21 6.70 -13.91
CA LYS A 132 15.28 7.55 -13.36
C LYS A 132 16.67 6.93 -13.47
N ARG A 133 16.78 5.60 -13.36
CA ARG A 133 18.05 4.89 -13.52
C ARG A 133 18.50 4.85 -14.98
N CYS A 134 17.56 4.64 -15.92
CA CYS A 134 17.85 4.57 -17.35
C CYS A 134 18.14 5.94 -17.96
N GLU A 135 17.44 7.00 -17.56
CA GLU A 135 17.56 8.31 -18.22
C GLU A 135 18.88 9.05 -17.90
N GLY A 136 19.49 8.79 -16.75
CA GLY A 136 20.84 9.30 -16.43
C GLY A 136 20.98 10.83 -16.43
N GLY A 137 19.86 11.59 -16.43
CA GLY A 137 19.87 13.06 -16.46
C GLY A 137 20.05 13.70 -17.84
N LEU A 138 20.08 12.90 -18.92
CA LEU A 138 20.29 13.37 -20.30
C LEU A 138 19.26 14.45 -20.69
N PHE A 139 17.98 14.20 -20.45
CA PHE A 139 16.90 15.13 -20.77
C PHE A 139 17.03 16.47 -20.06
N ARG A 140 17.47 16.47 -18.79
CA ARG A 140 17.71 17.69 -18.04
C ARG A 140 18.86 18.51 -18.65
N SER A 141 19.93 17.84 -19.08
CA SER A 141 21.07 18.50 -19.75
C SER A 141 20.65 19.13 -21.08
N ILE A 142 19.93 18.38 -21.92
CA ILE A 142 19.51 18.83 -23.25
C ILE A 142 18.58 20.04 -23.16
N ILE A 143 17.59 20.03 -22.26
CA ILE A 143 16.67 21.16 -22.13
C ILE A 143 17.35 22.38 -21.54
N GLN A 144 18.27 22.20 -20.58
CA GLN A 144 19.05 23.32 -20.06
C GLN A 144 19.90 23.96 -21.16
N ASP A 145 20.54 23.17 -22.01
CA ASP A 145 21.36 23.70 -23.10
C ASP A 145 20.52 24.38 -24.20
N LEU A 146 19.33 23.85 -24.54
CA LEU A 146 18.39 24.50 -25.46
C LEU A 146 17.89 25.83 -24.92
N SER A 147 17.47 25.88 -23.66
CA SER A 147 16.99 27.12 -23.04
C SER A 147 18.06 28.21 -23.05
N ILE A 148 19.32 27.86 -22.76
CA ILE A 148 20.43 28.81 -22.81
C ILE A 148 20.65 29.36 -24.22
N LYS A 149 20.59 28.52 -25.26
CA LYS A 149 20.72 28.95 -26.65
C LYS A 149 19.63 29.95 -27.05
N ASP A 150 18.36 29.64 -26.72
CA ASP A 150 17.24 30.55 -26.98
C ASP A 150 17.41 31.91 -26.27
N TYR A 151 17.87 31.91 -25.00
CA TYR A 151 18.13 33.16 -24.26
C TYR A 151 19.24 34.02 -24.86
N LEU A 152 20.26 33.40 -25.45
CA LEU A 152 21.39 34.11 -26.06
C LEU A 152 21.07 34.65 -27.45
N GLY A 153 19.90 34.31 -28.02
CA GLY A 153 19.49 34.80 -29.33
C GLY A 153 20.38 34.32 -30.48
N GLU A 154 21.19 33.28 -30.26
CA GLU A 154 21.92 32.59 -31.33
C GLU A 154 20.93 31.77 -32.17
N LYS A 155 20.15 32.46 -33.01
CA LYS A 155 19.58 31.84 -34.21
C LYS A 155 20.75 31.48 -35.12
N ASN A 156 20.85 30.19 -35.48
CA ASN A 156 21.70 29.74 -36.59
C ASN A 156 21.59 30.69 -37.79
#